data_AF-A0A843KTX8-F1
#
_entry.id   AF-A0A843KTX8-F1
#
_cell.length_a   1.000
_cell.length_b   1.000
_cell.length_c   1.000
_cell.angle_alpha   90.00
_cell.angle_beta   90.00
_cell.angle_gamma   90.00
#
_symmetry.space_group_name_H-M   'P 1'
#
loop_
_entity.id
_entity.type
_entity.pdbx_description
1 polymer ?
#
loop_
_entity_poly.entity_id
_entity_poly.type
_entity_poly.pdbx_seq_one_letter_code
_entity_poly.pdbx_strand_id
1 'polypeptide(L)'
;MTEQNIPRCACESGIEMEGGTKRIIFACAGASKAGQISNEAAVQLTKEGYGNIACTASLAVSTPSIKKKVEAADEVIVIDGCPVGCARQIAERAGVAPDQEIVVTDLGIEKGGGLDLSEEDVETVVSATWEGKGRAEEENEHRRSGGCGCGCGCGGSTDTLVVEWRHIGRDIENTCERCDETGKAVRDVVDQIRAVLEDVGITVRFVENVLPSDTIAESNSILFNGVRLESLVEGMEVTSTPCTSSACITGQDGAECRAIEYNGERYDSIPPELIARAALRALGLE
;
A
#
# COMPACT_ATOMS: atom_id res chain seq x y z
N MET A 1 -42.37 -2.35 29.97
CA MET A 1 -40.92 -2.09 29.90
C MET A 1 -40.60 -1.94 28.44
N THR A 2 -40.37 -0.71 27.98
CA THR A 2 -40.03 -0.42 26.59
C THR A 2 -38.71 -1.09 26.26
N GLU A 3 -38.66 -1.89 25.19
CA GLU A 3 -37.42 -2.36 24.58
C GLU A 3 -36.51 -1.15 24.40
N GLN A 4 -35.46 -1.08 25.22
CA GLN A 4 -34.42 -0.08 25.02
C GLN A 4 -33.70 -0.49 23.74
N ASN A 5 -33.85 0.33 22.71
CA ASN A 5 -33.06 0.23 21.49
C ASN A 5 -31.59 0.52 21.85
N ILE A 6 -30.87 -0.51 22.30
CA ILE A 6 -29.45 -0.41 22.61
C ILE A 6 -28.73 -0.14 21.29
N PRO A 7 -28.09 1.03 21.11
CA PRO A 7 -27.37 1.32 19.88
C PRO A 7 -26.28 0.25 19.67
N ARG A 8 -26.36 -0.49 18.56
CA ARG A 8 -25.30 -1.42 18.15
C ARG A 8 -24.12 -0.64 17.61
N CYS A 9 -22.92 -1.17 17.79
CA CYS A 9 -21.73 -0.54 17.24
C CYS A 9 -21.82 -0.57 15.71
N ALA A 10 -21.85 0.59 15.06
CA ALA A 10 -21.81 0.68 13.59
C ALA A 10 -20.52 0.13 12.99
N CYS A 11 -19.51 -0.12 13.84
CA CYS A 11 -18.35 -0.90 13.43
C CYS A 11 -18.77 -2.29 12.91
N GLU A 12 -19.89 -2.87 13.36
CA GLU A 12 -20.41 -4.18 12.87
C GLU A 12 -20.65 -4.21 11.36
N SER A 13 -20.86 -3.06 10.72
CA SER A 13 -21.15 -2.91 9.28
C SER A 13 -19.96 -2.35 8.50
N GLY A 14 -18.73 -2.78 8.82
CA GLY A 14 -17.56 -2.47 8.01
C GLY A 14 -17.79 -2.86 6.55
N ILE A 15 -17.08 -2.22 5.63
CA ILE A 15 -17.11 -2.59 4.21
C ILE A 15 -16.45 -3.97 4.13
N GLU A 16 -17.26 -5.03 4.11
CA GLU A 16 -16.80 -6.39 3.90
C GLU A 16 -16.46 -6.55 2.43
N MET A 17 -15.17 -6.46 2.10
CA MET A 17 -14.66 -6.73 0.76
C MET A 17 -14.66 -8.26 0.55
N GLU A 18 -15.51 -8.77 -0.36
CA GLU A 18 -15.45 -10.18 -0.77
C GLU A 18 -14.24 -10.39 -1.70
N GLY A 19 -13.20 -11.08 -1.22
CA GLY A 19 -12.06 -11.53 -2.04
C GLY A 19 -10.70 -10.89 -1.77
N GLY A 20 -10.62 -9.86 -0.90
CA GLY A 20 -9.36 -9.21 -0.51
C GLY A 20 -8.87 -9.58 0.89
N THR A 21 -7.60 -9.25 1.21
CA THR A 21 -7.02 -9.38 2.56
C THR A 21 -7.85 -8.61 3.58
N LYS A 22 -8.37 -9.30 4.60
CA LYS A 22 -9.19 -8.69 5.65
C LYS A 22 -8.31 -8.00 6.67
N ARG A 23 -8.10 -6.69 6.49
CA ARG A 23 -7.33 -5.87 7.43
C ARG A 23 -8.22 -5.19 8.45
N ILE A 24 -7.81 -5.22 9.72
CA ILE A 24 -8.39 -4.40 10.79
C ILE A 24 -7.39 -3.34 11.23
N ILE A 25 -7.84 -2.08 11.28
CA ILE A 25 -6.96 -0.94 11.55
C ILE A 25 -7.27 -0.36 12.94
N PHE A 26 -6.27 -0.36 13.82
CA PHE A 26 -6.33 0.31 15.11
C PHE A 26 -5.44 1.55 15.10
N ALA A 27 -6.08 2.72 15.08
CA ALA A 27 -5.38 3.99 15.12
C ALA A 27 -5.32 4.59 16.53
N CYS A 28 -4.25 5.32 16.81
CA CYS A 28 -4.24 6.29 17.89
C CYS A 28 -5.20 7.43 17.53
N ALA A 29 -6.02 7.86 18.49
CA ALA A 29 -6.90 9.03 18.35
C ALA A 29 -6.69 9.98 19.55
N GLY A 30 -5.42 10.22 19.89
CA GLY A 30 -5.03 11.05 21.03
C GLY A 30 -5.18 12.55 20.77
N ALA A 31 -5.04 13.38 21.82
CA ALA A 31 -5.25 14.83 21.76
C ALA A 31 -4.20 15.64 20.96
N SER A 32 -3.16 15.01 20.42
CA SER A 32 -2.11 15.69 19.63
C SER A 32 -2.41 15.66 18.13
N LYS A 33 -1.84 16.61 17.36
CA LYS A 33 -1.86 16.65 15.88
C LYS A 33 -1.59 15.27 15.27
N ALA A 34 -0.46 14.66 15.63
CA ALA A 34 -0.07 13.35 15.10
C ALA A 34 -1.04 12.20 15.50
N GLY A 35 -1.73 12.34 16.63
CA GLY A 35 -2.78 11.41 17.03
C GLY A 35 -4.05 11.59 16.21
N GLN A 36 -4.42 12.82 15.86
CA GLN A 36 -5.55 13.06 14.97
C GLN A 36 -5.25 12.67 13.52
N ILE A 37 -4.03 12.94 13.03
CA ILE A 37 -3.57 12.47 11.71
C ILE A 37 -3.62 10.94 11.61
N SER A 38 -3.16 10.24 12.63
CA SER A 38 -3.25 8.77 12.69
C SER A 38 -4.70 8.28 12.51
N ASN A 39 -5.66 8.93 13.18
CA ASN A 39 -7.07 8.59 13.04
C ASN A 39 -7.64 8.96 11.66
N GLU A 40 -7.30 10.13 11.12
CA GLU A 40 -7.77 10.56 9.79
C GLU A 40 -7.23 9.64 8.69
N ALA A 41 -5.95 9.24 8.78
CA ALA A 41 -5.35 8.27 7.87
C ALA A 41 -6.09 6.93 7.91
N ALA A 42 -6.46 6.42 9.09
CA ALA A 42 -7.23 5.19 9.21
C ALA A 42 -8.65 5.31 8.63
N VAL A 43 -9.28 6.49 8.73
CA VAL A 43 -10.56 6.78 8.07
C VAL A 43 -10.38 6.78 6.55
N GLN A 44 -9.34 7.42 6.03
CA GLN A 44 -9.06 7.44 4.60
C GLN A 44 -8.75 6.04 4.06
N LEU A 45 -7.88 5.26 4.73
CA LEU A 45 -7.60 3.85 4.40
C LEU A 45 -8.88 3.01 4.36
N THR A 46 -9.84 3.28 5.24
CA THR A 46 -11.15 2.62 5.23
C THR A 46 -11.97 3.00 4.01
N LYS A 47 -12.00 4.29 3.65
CA LYS A 47 -12.71 4.77 2.44
C LYS A 47 -12.10 4.23 1.15
N GLU A 48 -10.79 4.01 1.14
CA GLU A 48 -10.03 3.46 0.01
C GLU A 48 -10.07 1.93 -0.10
N GLY A 49 -10.73 1.25 0.85
CA GLY A 49 -10.85 -0.21 0.84
C GLY A 49 -9.59 -0.97 1.27
N TYR A 50 -8.59 -0.30 1.86
CA TYR A 50 -7.38 -0.96 2.37
C TYR A 50 -7.67 -1.94 3.52
N GLY A 51 -8.56 -1.52 4.43
CA GLY A 51 -8.92 -2.22 5.66
C GLY A 51 -9.99 -1.47 6.43
N ASN A 52 -10.56 -2.10 7.46
CA ASN A 52 -11.62 -1.46 8.24
C ASN A 52 -11.08 -0.89 9.55
N ILE A 53 -11.24 0.42 9.77
CA ILE A 53 -10.95 1.04 11.07
C ILE A 53 -11.84 0.46 12.17
N ALA A 54 -11.24 0.17 13.32
CA ALA A 54 -11.91 -0.30 14.51
C ALA A 54 -11.51 0.51 15.74
N CYS A 55 -12.42 0.61 16.71
CA CYS A 55 -12.16 1.40 17.91
C CYS A 55 -11.06 0.75 18.75
N THR A 56 -9.90 1.40 18.86
CA THR A 56 -8.81 1.02 19.78
C THR A 56 -9.29 0.94 21.23
N ALA A 57 -10.24 1.79 21.63
CA ALA A 57 -10.89 1.71 22.94
C ALA A 57 -11.68 0.40 23.13
N SER A 58 -12.33 -0.12 22.09
CA SER A 58 -13.05 -1.40 22.16
C SER A 58 -12.09 -2.57 22.34
N LEU A 59 -10.90 -2.50 21.73
CA LEU A 59 -9.82 -3.46 21.92
C LEU A 59 -9.30 -3.44 23.37
N ALA A 60 -9.07 -2.24 23.94
CA ALA A 60 -8.62 -2.07 25.31
C ALA A 60 -9.57 -2.69 26.35
N VAL A 61 -10.89 -2.60 26.12
CA VAL A 61 -11.89 -3.23 26.99
C VAL A 61 -12.30 -4.63 26.54
N SER A 62 -11.65 -5.17 25.50
CA SER A 62 -11.79 -6.57 25.07
C SER A 62 -13.24 -6.98 24.77
N THR A 63 -14.01 -6.14 24.05
CA THR A 63 -15.41 -6.46 23.73
C THR A 63 -15.53 -7.77 22.93
N PRO A 64 -16.62 -8.55 23.08
CA PRO A 64 -16.79 -9.77 22.29
C PRO A 64 -16.82 -9.53 20.77
N SER A 65 -17.32 -8.37 20.35
CA SER A 65 -17.39 -7.99 18.93
C SER A 65 -16.01 -7.73 18.35
N ILE A 66 -15.11 -7.04 19.07
CA ILE A 66 -13.77 -6.76 18.55
C ILE A 66 -12.91 -8.02 18.51
N LYS A 67 -13.03 -8.91 19.51
CA LYS A 67 -12.29 -10.19 19.52
C LYS A 67 -12.59 -11.03 18.29
N LYS A 68 -13.87 -11.20 17.96
CA LYS A 68 -14.29 -11.94 16.76
C LYS A 68 -13.73 -11.35 15.47
N LYS A 69 -13.61 -10.03 15.39
CA LYS A 69 -13.06 -9.35 14.21
C LYS A 69 -11.56 -9.54 14.09
N VAL A 70 -10.83 -9.40 15.19
CA VAL A 70 -9.39 -9.66 15.21
C VAL A 70 -9.12 -11.13 14.84
N GLU A 71 -9.90 -12.07 15.37
CA GLU A 71 -9.79 -13.50 15.01
C GLU A 71 -10.12 -13.81 13.54
N ALA A 72 -10.94 -12.99 12.90
CA ALA A 72 -11.35 -13.15 11.51
C ALA A 72 -10.54 -12.30 10.51
N ALA A 73 -9.65 -11.43 11.01
CA ALA A 73 -8.79 -10.60 10.20
C ALA A 73 -7.57 -11.42 9.74
N ASP A 74 -7.15 -11.19 8.50
CA ASP A 74 -5.91 -11.72 7.96
C ASP A 74 -4.71 -10.89 8.44
N GLU A 75 -4.91 -9.59 8.65
CA GLU A 75 -3.87 -8.67 9.15
C GLU A 75 -4.44 -7.64 10.15
N VAL A 76 -3.64 -7.34 11.16
CA VAL A 76 -3.86 -6.29 12.16
C VAL A 76 -2.88 -5.14 11.90
N ILE A 77 -3.42 -3.99 11.55
CA ILE A 77 -2.66 -2.78 11.25
C ILE A 77 -2.78 -1.83 12.43
N VAL A 78 -1.65 -1.38 12.97
CA VAL A 78 -1.61 -0.35 14.01
C VAL A 78 -0.99 0.92 13.46
N ILE A 79 -1.70 2.03 13.64
CA ILE A 79 -1.19 3.37 13.31
C ILE A 79 -1.12 4.14 14.62
N ASP A 80 0.08 4.50 15.06
CA ASP A 80 0.31 5.27 16.27
C ASP A 80 0.80 6.67 15.93
N GLY A 81 0.29 7.67 16.64
CA GLY A 81 0.70 9.06 16.41
C GLY A 81 2.11 9.38 16.89
N CYS A 82 2.70 8.58 17.78
CA CYS A 82 4.05 8.83 18.32
C CYS A 82 4.65 7.57 18.95
N PRO A 83 5.95 7.55 19.29
CA PRO A 83 6.65 6.33 19.75
C PRO A 83 6.18 5.80 21.11
N VAL A 84 5.31 6.53 21.81
CA VAL A 84 4.62 5.99 22.98
C VAL A 84 3.84 4.73 22.60
N GLY A 85 3.33 4.61 21.37
CA GLY A 85 2.72 3.37 20.88
C GLY A 85 1.46 3.00 21.67
N CYS A 86 0.53 3.94 21.87
CA CYS A 86 -0.65 3.70 22.70
C CYS A 86 -1.56 2.62 22.08
N ALA A 87 -1.79 2.67 20.77
CA ALA A 87 -2.60 1.68 20.08
C ALA A 87 -1.90 0.31 20.07
N ARG A 88 -0.60 0.29 19.77
CA ARG A 88 0.23 -0.93 19.85
C ARG A 88 0.20 -1.58 21.22
N GLN A 89 0.48 -0.82 22.28
CA GLN A 89 0.45 -1.36 23.65
C GLN A 89 -0.94 -1.88 24.06
N ILE A 90 -2.01 -1.28 23.54
CA ILE A 90 -3.37 -1.78 23.75
C ILE A 90 -3.57 -3.12 23.04
N ALA A 91 -3.12 -3.24 21.78
CA ALA A 91 -3.18 -4.49 21.03
C ALA A 91 -2.38 -5.61 21.73
N GLU A 92 -1.13 -5.34 22.11
CA GLU A 92 -0.27 -6.29 22.81
C GLU A 92 -0.90 -6.78 24.12
N ARG A 93 -1.48 -5.88 24.93
CA ARG A 93 -2.17 -6.24 26.18
C ARG A 93 -3.44 -7.05 25.95
N ALA A 94 -4.08 -6.89 24.78
CA ALA A 94 -5.19 -7.72 24.35
C ALA A 94 -4.75 -9.08 23.77
N GLY A 95 -3.44 -9.35 23.71
CA GLY A 95 -2.88 -10.57 23.13
C GLY A 95 -2.87 -10.55 21.60
N VAL A 96 -2.90 -9.36 21.00
CA VAL A 96 -2.91 -9.16 19.55
C VAL A 96 -1.58 -8.57 19.12
N ALA A 97 -0.86 -9.29 18.25
CA ALA A 97 0.35 -8.79 17.61
C ALA A 97 -0.04 -8.03 16.33
N PRO A 98 0.44 -6.80 16.11
CA PRO A 98 0.27 -6.12 14.83
C PRO A 98 1.12 -6.77 13.74
N ASP A 99 0.56 -6.91 12.54
CA ASP A 99 1.28 -7.34 11.34
C ASP A 99 2.00 -6.16 10.67
N GLN A 100 1.47 -4.95 10.86
CA GLN A 100 2.07 -3.71 10.40
C GLN A 100 1.93 -2.61 11.45
N GLU A 101 3.03 -1.90 11.69
CA GLU A 101 3.09 -0.79 12.64
C GLU A 101 3.59 0.50 11.96
N ILE A 102 2.74 1.53 11.97
CA ILE A 102 3.10 2.88 11.50
C ILE A 102 3.20 3.81 12.69
N VAL A 103 4.29 4.58 12.77
CA VAL A 103 4.43 5.67 13.74
C VAL A 103 4.51 6.99 12.97
N VAL A 104 3.49 7.83 13.10
CA VAL A 104 3.33 9.07 12.31
C VAL A 104 4.54 10.00 12.43
N THR A 105 5.13 10.12 13.62
CA THR A 105 6.32 10.97 13.82
C THR A 105 7.58 10.44 13.15
N ASP A 106 7.65 9.14 12.88
CA ASP A 106 8.82 8.52 12.23
C ASP A 106 8.80 8.81 10.71
N LEU A 107 7.66 9.29 10.19
CA LEU A 107 7.50 9.80 8.84
C LEU A 107 7.81 11.31 8.73
N GLY A 108 8.36 11.93 9.77
CA GLY A 108 8.75 13.34 9.77
C GLY A 108 7.65 14.32 10.18
N ILE A 109 6.46 13.83 10.54
CA ILE A 109 5.33 14.67 10.96
C ILE A 109 5.47 15.07 12.43
N GLU A 110 5.56 16.37 12.70
CA GLU A 110 5.78 16.86 14.06
C GLU A 110 4.58 16.66 14.99
N LYS A 111 4.88 16.25 16.23
CA LYS A 111 3.89 16.19 17.30
C LYS A 111 3.58 17.59 17.82
N GLY A 112 2.47 18.15 17.37
CA GLY A 112 1.92 19.42 17.87
C GLY A 112 0.66 19.27 18.72
N GLY A 113 0.30 20.33 19.45
CA GLY A 113 -1.01 20.47 20.09
C GLY A 113 -2.09 21.09 19.18
N GLY A 114 -1.70 21.60 18.01
CA GLY A 114 -2.62 22.10 17.00
C GLY A 114 -3.46 20.97 16.40
N LEU A 115 -4.66 21.30 15.92
CA LEU A 115 -5.58 20.36 15.28
C LEU A 115 -5.82 20.72 13.81
N ASP A 116 -4.91 21.49 13.23
CA ASP A 116 -4.86 21.70 11.79
C ASP A 116 -4.17 20.47 11.17
N LEU A 117 -4.98 19.67 10.47
CA LEU A 117 -4.57 18.40 9.88
C LEU A 117 -4.40 18.66 8.38
N SER A 118 -3.16 18.72 7.90
CA SER A 118 -2.93 18.86 6.47
C SER A 118 -3.27 17.55 5.77
N GLU A 119 -3.93 17.67 4.61
CA GLU A 119 -4.21 16.51 3.73
C GLU A 119 -2.90 15.82 3.31
N GLU A 120 -1.82 16.60 3.12
CA GLU A 120 -0.48 16.08 2.82
C GLU A 120 0.09 15.18 3.94
N ASP A 121 -0.05 15.58 5.22
CA ASP A 121 0.43 14.77 6.33
C ASP A 121 -0.38 13.47 6.44
N VAL A 122 -1.70 13.54 6.19
CA VAL A 122 -2.57 12.36 6.17
C VAL A 122 -2.16 11.43 5.02
N GLU A 123 -1.97 11.96 3.82
CA GLU A 123 -1.59 11.21 2.63
C GLU A 123 -0.22 10.54 2.79
N THR A 124 0.72 11.20 3.47
CA THR A 124 2.02 10.63 3.83
C THR A 124 1.86 9.34 4.66
N VAL A 125 0.96 9.35 5.66
CA VAL A 125 0.67 8.18 6.50
C VAL A 125 -0.07 7.09 5.73
N VAL A 126 -1.05 7.48 4.91
CA VAL A 126 -1.83 6.56 4.07
C VAL A 126 -0.91 5.83 3.08
N SER A 127 -0.07 6.57 2.35
CA SER A 127 0.89 6.02 1.40
C SER A 127 1.90 5.10 2.08
N ALA A 128 2.48 5.50 3.20
CA ALA A 128 3.38 4.63 3.98
C ALA A 128 2.71 3.31 4.41
N THR A 129 1.41 3.35 4.71
CA THR A 129 0.64 2.17 5.08
C THR A 129 0.44 1.23 3.89
N TRP A 130 0.07 1.78 2.72
CA TRP A 130 -0.06 1.03 1.47
C TRP A 130 1.27 0.41 1.00
N GLU A 131 2.38 1.12 1.18
CA GLU A 131 3.74 0.64 0.87
C GLU A 131 4.20 -0.52 1.76
N GLY A 132 3.47 -0.80 2.84
CA GLY A 132 3.86 -1.85 3.78
C GLY A 132 4.99 -1.45 4.74
N LYS A 133 5.26 -0.16 4.92
CA LYS A 133 6.25 0.30 5.93
C LYS A 133 5.88 -0.25 7.30
N GLY A 134 6.88 -0.73 8.03
CA GLY A 134 6.70 -1.25 9.39
C GLY A 134 5.98 -2.60 9.48
N ARG A 135 5.89 -3.36 8.37
CA ARG A 135 5.46 -4.77 8.41
C ARG A 135 6.49 -5.62 9.13
N ALA A 136 6.02 -6.56 9.94
CA ALA A 136 6.88 -7.60 10.50
C ALA A 136 7.42 -8.47 9.35
N GLU A 137 8.72 -8.77 9.34
CA GLU A 137 9.32 -9.69 8.36
C GLU A 137 8.70 -11.09 8.54
N GLU A 138 8.07 -11.64 7.50
CA GLU A 138 7.55 -13.01 7.52
C GLU A 138 8.71 -14.03 7.60
N GLU A 139 8.88 -14.68 8.76
CA GLU A 139 9.43 -16.03 8.79
C GLU A 139 8.41 -16.96 8.10
N ASN A 140 8.65 -17.15 6.81
CA ASN A 140 7.91 -17.99 5.88
C ASN A 140 7.85 -19.46 6.35
N GLU A 141 6.70 -19.94 6.86
CA GLU A 141 6.27 -21.34 6.68
C GLU A 141 4.79 -21.60 7.06
N HIS A 142 4.01 -21.94 6.01
CA HIS A 142 3.08 -23.06 5.99
C HIS A 142 1.80 -23.02 6.87
N ARG A 143 0.71 -22.44 6.32
CA ARG A 143 -0.66 -22.93 6.58
C ARG A 143 -1.53 -22.94 5.32
N ARG A 144 -1.40 -24.01 4.52
CA ARG A 144 -2.44 -24.44 3.59
C ARG A 144 -3.14 -25.69 4.11
N SER A 145 -4.37 -25.50 4.59
CA SER A 145 -5.42 -26.52 4.66
C SER A 145 -6.73 -25.74 4.70
N GLY A 146 -7.72 -25.90 3.84
CA GLY A 146 -8.05 -26.85 2.78
C GLY A 146 -9.54 -26.63 2.54
N GLY A 147 -10.03 -26.71 1.31
CA GLY A 147 -11.47 -26.55 1.06
C GLY A 147 -11.82 -26.31 -0.39
N CYS A 148 -12.24 -27.38 -1.05
CA CYS A 148 -12.82 -27.38 -2.39
C CYS A 148 -14.23 -26.76 -2.37
N GLY A 149 -14.53 -25.89 -3.33
CA GLY A 149 -15.86 -25.32 -3.52
C GLY A 149 -15.98 -24.72 -4.92
N CYS A 150 -16.40 -25.55 -5.89
CA CYS A 150 -16.74 -25.11 -7.23
C CYS A 150 -18.02 -24.24 -7.17
N GLY A 151 -17.92 -23.00 -7.65
CA GLY A 151 -19.06 -22.09 -7.78
C GLY A 151 -18.78 -21.06 -8.85
N CYS A 152 -19.26 -21.30 -10.07
CA CYS A 152 -19.36 -20.27 -11.09
C CYS A 152 -20.29 -19.17 -10.60
N GLY A 153 -19.78 -17.95 -10.49
CA GLY A 153 -20.55 -16.74 -10.25
C GLY A 153 -19.77 -15.56 -10.80
N CYS A 154 -20.15 -15.08 -11.98
CA CYS A 154 -19.69 -13.79 -12.50
C CYS A 154 -20.26 -12.71 -11.58
N GLY A 155 -19.44 -12.16 -10.69
CA GLY A 155 -19.74 -11.01 -9.84
C GLY A 155 -18.58 -10.04 -9.97
N GLY A 156 -18.84 -8.82 -10.43
CA GLY A 156 -17.83 -7.77 -10.57
C GLY A 156 -17.16 -7.51 -9.22
N SER A 157 -15.89 -7.87 -9.13
CA SER A 157 -15.01 -7.66 -8.00
C SER A 157 -14.63 -6.19 -7.92
N THR A 158 -14.69 -5.63 -6.71
CA THR A 158 -14.09 -4.32 -6.41
C THR A 158 -12.61 -4.56 -6.09
N ASP A 159 -11.84 -4.99 -7.09
CA ASP A 159 -10.39 -5.19 -6.93
C ASP A 159 -9.69 -3.83 -6.82
N THR A 160 -8.64 -3.72 -6.03
CA THR A 160 -7.77 -2.54 -6.04
C THR A 160 -6.46 -2.91 -6.74
N LEU A 161 -6.09 -2.14 -7.76
CA LEU A 161 -4.79 -2.21 -8.41
C LEU A 161 -3.90 -1.09 -7.86
N VAL A 162 -2.88 -1.45 -7.09
CA VAL A 162 -1.82 -0.54 -6.65
C VAL A 162 -0.67 -0.62 -7.63
N VAL A 163 -0.38 0.48 -8.31
CA VAL A 163 0.76 0.64 -9.20
C VAL A 163 1.82 1.47 -8.49
N GLU A 164 2.91 0.85 -8.08
CA GLU A 164 4.04 1.51 -7.43
C GLU A 164 5.16 1.72 -8.46
N TRP A 165 5.69 2.94 -8.54
CA TRP A 165 6.88 3.25 -9.34
C TRP A 165 8.03 3.68 -8.45
N ARG A 166 9.15 2.95 -8.55
CA ARG A 166 10.40 3.19 -7.80
C ARG A 166 11.47 3.79 -8.68
N HIS A 167 11.98 4.95 -8.29
CA HIS A 167 13.02 5.65 -9.05
C HIS A 167 13.96 6.47 -8.17
N ILE A 168 15.16 6.76 -8.67
CA ILE A 168 16.07 7.75 -8.08
C ILE A 168 15.73 9.14 -8.61
N GLY A 169 15.89 10.14 -7.76
CA GLY A 169 15.65 11.54 -8.08
C GLY A 169 15.25 12.29 -6.82
N ARG A 170 14.61 13.46 -6.99
CA ARG A 170 13.87 14.10 -5.88
C ARG A 170 12.36 13.90 -5.97
N ASP A 171 11.85 13.88 -7.19
CA ASP A 171 10.45 13.76 -7.56
C ASP A 171 10.38 13.49 -9.06
N ILE A 172 9.19 13.18 -9.58
CA ILE A 172 8.93 12.86 -10.98
C ILE A 172 9.39 13.90 -12.00
N GLU A 173 9.48 15.18 -11.62
CA GLU A 173 9.97 16.27 -12.48
C GLU A 173 11.50 16.46 -12.38
N ASN A 174 12.11 15.87 -11.35
CA ASN A 174 13.53 15.95 -11.01
C ASN A 174 14.18 14.55 -10.92
N THR A 175 13.97 13.74 -11.96
CA THR A 175 14.65 12.45 -12.17
C THR A 175 15.61 12.50 -13.37
N CYS A 176 16.40 11.43 -13.61
CA CYS A 176 17.19 11.36 -14.84
C CYS A 176 16.28 11.15 -16.06
N GLU A 177 16.73 11.56 -17.25
CA GLU A 177 15.95 11.49 -18.50
C GLU A 177 15.29 10.12 -18.76
N ARG A 178 15.99 9.02 -18.45
CA ARG A 178 15.46 7.65 -18.57
C ARG A 178 14.33 7.32 -17.59
N CYS A 179 14.43 7.83 -16.36
CA CYS A 179 13.38 7.65 -15.36
C CYS A 179 12.18 8.56 -15.67
N ASP A 180 12.40 9.78 -16.17
CA ASP A 180 11.32 10.70 -16.57
C ASP A 180 10.43 10.10 -17.67
N GLU A 181 11.03 9.46 -18.68
CA GLU A 181 10.27 8.79 -19.75
C GLU A 181 9.42 7.63 -19.21
N THR A 182 9.96 6.80 -18.32
CA THR A 182 9.17 5.71 -17.69
C THR A 182 8.11 6.27 -16.75
N GLY A 183 8.41 7.31 -15.97
CA GLY A 183 7.44 7.96 -15.08
C GLY A 183 6.26 8.59 -15.83
N LYS A 184 6.51 9.19 -17.01
CA LYS A 184 5.46 9.63 -17.92
C LYS A 184 4.64 8.46 -18.46
N ALA A 185 5.30 7.41 -18.96
CA ALA A 185 4.62 6.22 -19.47
C ALA A 185 3.74 5.54 -18.40
N VAL A 186 4.23 5.40 -17.16
CA VAL A 186 3.46 4.81 -16.06
C VAL A 186 2.23 5.64 -15.74
N ARG A 187 2.36 6.97 -15.62
CA ARG A 187 1.21 7.85 -15.35
C ARG A 187 0.18 7.79 -16.46
N ASP A 188 0.61 7.88 -17.72
CA ASP A 188 -0.29 7.83 -18.87
C ASP A 188 -1.05 6.49 -18.92
N VAL A 189 -0.37 5.38 -18.64
CA VAL A 189 -1.00 4.06 -18.57
C VAL A 189 -1.94 3.97 -17.37
N VAL A 190 -1.53 4.43 -16.19
CA VAL A 190 -2.37 4.40 -14.99
C VAL A 190 -3.65 5.20 -15.20
N ASP A 191 -3.58 6.38 -15.80
CA ASP A 191 -4.76 7.19 -16.08
C ASP A 191 -5.68 6.52 -17.13
N GLN A 192 -5.10 5.87 -18.14
CA GLN A 192 -5.86 5.11 -19.13
C GLN A 192 -6.54 3.87 -18.53
N ILE A 193 -5.82 3.07 -17.75
CA ILE A 193 -6.40 1.86 -17.14
C ILE A 193 -7.37 2.23 -16.04
N ARG A 194 -7.16 3.33 -15.29
CA ARG A 194 -8.10 3.80 -14.26
C ARG A 194 -9.47 4.04 -14.87
N ALA A 195 -9.54 4.75 -15.99
CA ALA A 195 -10.81 5.03 -16.66
C ALA A 195 -11.57 3.76 -17.09
N VAL A 196 -10.87 2.69 -17.42
CA VAL A 196 -11.48 1.41 -17.85
C VAL A 196 -11.80 0.50 -16.68
N LEU A 197 -10.93 0.48 -15.67
CA LEU A 197 -11.03 -0.39 -14.51
C LEU A 197 -12.09 0.11 -13.52
N GLU A 198 -12.29 1.41 -13.39
CA GLU A 198 -13.38 1.99 -12.60
C GLU A 198 -14.76 1.52 -13.09
N ASP A 199 -14.96 1.37 -14.41
CA ASP A 199 -16.22 0.88 -15.00
C ASP A 199 -16.56 -0.56 -14.61
N VAL A 200 -15.55 -1.37 -14.27
CA VAL A 200 -15.73 -2.75 -13.78
C VAL A 200 -15.62 -2.87 -12.26
N GLY A 201 -15.54 -1.73 -11.56
CA GLY A 201 -15.47 -1.64 -10.10
C GLY A 201 -14.06 -1.70 -9.53
N ILE A 202 -13.02 -1.72 -10.36
CA ILE A 202 -11.64 -1.87 -9.92
C ILE A 202 -11.01 -0.49 -9.65
N THR A 203 -10.59 -0.24 -8.41
CA THR A 203 -9.96 1.03 -8.02
C THR A 203 -8.47 1.02 -8.35
N VAL A 204 -7.95 2.05 -9.04
CA VAL A 204 -6.53 2.12 -9.42
C VAL A 204 -5.81 3.23 -8.64
N ARG A 205 -4.85 2.85 -7.81
CA ARG A 205 -4.00 3.76 -7.02
C ARG A 205 -2.58 3.80 -7.59
N PHE A 206 -2.04 5.00 -7.76
CA PHE A 206 -0.64 5.21 -8.13
C PHE A 206 0.16 5.62 -6.90
N VAL A 207 1.33 5.02 -6.70
CA VAL A 207 2.26 5.36 -5.62
C VAL A 207 3.64 5.63 -6.23
N GLU A 208 4.18 6.81 -5.98
CA GLU A 208 5.54 7.20 -6.36
C GLU A 208 6.47 6.99 -5.17
N ASN A 209 7.53 6.20 -5.35
CA ASN A 209 8.49 5.88 -4.31
C ASN A 209 9.90 6.32 -4.73
N VAL A 210 10.35 7.44 -4.18
CA VAL A 210 11.66 8.03 -4.46
C VAL A 210 12.72 7.32 -3.64
N LEU A 211 13.61 6.61 -4.31
CA LEU A 211 14.69 5.84 -3.73
C LEU A 211 15.92 6.70 -3.41
N PRO A 212 16.66 6.39 -2.32
CA PRO A 212 17.93 7.05 -2.04
C PRO A 212 18.99 6.71 -3.10
N SER A 213 19.91 7.64 -3.33
CA SER A 213 20.84 7.59 -4.47
C SER A 213 21.83 6.43 -4.48
N ASP A 214 21.99 5.71 -3.36
CA ASP A 214 22.83 4.51 -3.22
C ASP A 214 22.13 3.22 -3.63
N THR A 215 20.83 3.27 -3.95
CA THR A 215 20.00 2.10 -4.37
C THR A 215 19.75 2.04 -5.88
N ILE A 216 20.75 2.38 -6.69
CA ILE A 216 20.66 2.46 -8.17
C ILE A 216 20.18 1.15 -8.81
N ALA A 217 20.54 0.01 -8.24
CA ALA A 217 20.15 -1.30 -8.75
C ALA A 217 18.64 -1.59 -8.64
N GLU A 218 17.94 -0.91 -7.72
CA GLU A 218 16.48 -1.03 -7.57
C GLU A 218 15.72 -0.02 -8.43
N SER A 219 16.42 1.00 -8.94
CA SER A 219 15.83 2.09 -9.70
C SER A 219 15.42 1.68 -11.10
N ASN A 220 14.33 2.32 -11.48
CA ASN A 220 13.38 2.10 -12.55
C ASN A 220 12.70 0.73 -12.49
N SER A 221 11.98 0.52 -11.38
CA SER A 221 11.14 -0.65 -11.15
C SER A 221 9.67 -0.23 -11.02
N ILE A 222 8.78 -1.02 -11.61
CA ILE A 222 7.33 -0.87 -11.49
C ILE A 222 6.79 -2.12 -10.81
N LEU A 223 5.92 -1.94 -9.83
CA LEU A 223 5.26 -3.02 -9.11
C LEU A 223 3.74 -2.87 -9.24
N PHE A 224 3.06 -4.01 -9.36
CA PHE A 224 1.60 -4.11 -9.34
C PHE A 224 1.22 -4.98 -8.16
N ASN A 225 0.49 -4.42 -7.19
CA ASN A 225 0.13 -5.09 -5.94
C ASN A 225 1.34 -5.73 -5.23
N GLY A 226 2.48 -5.02 -5.23
CA GLY A 226 3.75 -5.47 -4.63
C GLY A 226 4.55 -6.48 -5.47
N VAL A 227 4.03 -6.94 -6.61
CA VAL A 227 4.73 -7.85 -7.53
C VAL A 227 5.43 -7.05 -8.63
N ARG A 228 6.71 -7.31 -8.87
CA ARG A 228 7.47 -6.60 -9.91
C ARG A 228 6.98 -6.95 -11.32
N LEU A 229 7.03 -5.96 -12.21
CA LEU A 229 6.60 -6.08 -13.61
C LEU A 229 7.22 -7.30 -14.33
N GLU A 230 8.52 -7.54 -14.16
CA GLU A 230 9.23 -8.67 -14.79
C GLU A 230 8.75 -10.05 -14.30
N SER A 231 8.16 -10.12 -13.11
CA SER A 231 7.60 -11.37 -12.58
C SER A 231 6.21 -11.65 -13.13
N LEU A 232 5.52 -10.62 -13.64
CA LEU A 232 4.18 -10.72 -14.21
C LEU A 232 4.26 -11.05 -15.71
N VAL A 233 5.24 -10.49 -16.42
CA VAL A 233 5.40 -10.70 -17.88
C VAL A 233 6.39 -11.84 -18.14
N GLU A 234 5.87 -12.99 -18.58
CA GLU A 234 6.70 -14.16 -18.89
C GLU A 234 7.69 -13.87 -20.03
N GLY A 235 8.95 -14.30 -19.87
CA GLY A 235 10.03 -14.06 -20.83
C GLY A 235 10.68 -12.68 -20.70
N MET A 236 10.37 -11.93 -19.64
CA MET A 236 11.04 -10.69 -19.30
C MET A 236 12.23 -10.95 -18.37
N GLU A 237 13.39 -10.37 -18.68
CA GLU A 237 14.59 -10.47 -17.87
C GLU A 237 15.12 -9.10 -17.46
N VAL A 238 15.68 -9.01 -16.25
CA VAL A 238 16.32 -7.78 -15.76
C VAL A 238 17.77 -7.79 -16.19
N THR A 239 18.19 -6.75 -16.90
CA THR A 239 19.57 -6.54 -17.33
C THR A 239 20.13 -5.25 -16.73
N SER A 240 21.43 -5.04 -16.92
CA SER A 240 22.17 -3.89 -16.40
C SER A 240 22.84 -3.16 -17.55
N THR A 241 22.81 -1.82 -17.49
CA THR A 241 23.21 -0.97 -18.61
C THR A 241 24.02 0.20 -18.11
N PRO A 242 25.18 0.51 -18.73
CA PRO A 242 25.93 1.70 -18.37
C PRO A 242 25.04 2.93 -18.57
N CYS A 243 24.84 3.69 -17.50
CA CYS A 243 24.04 4.89 -17.55
C CYS A 243 24.97 6.09 -17.71
N THR A 244 24.86 6.77 -18.86
CA THR A 244 25.55 8.03 -19.13
C THR A 244 24.89 9.21 -18.41
N SER A 245 23.66 9.04 -17.92
CA SER A 245 22.83 10.08 -17.28
C SER A 245 23.01 10.15 -15.75
N SER A 246 23.45 9.06 -15.11
CA SER A 246 23.66 8.95 -13.65
C SER A 246 24.89 9.72 -13.17
N ALA A 247 25.83 10.04 -14.06
CA ALA A 247 26.96 10.93 -13.80
C ALA A 247 26.50 12.33 -13.32
N CYS A 248 25.30 12.78 -13.70
CA CYS A 248 24.79 14.11 -13.37
C CYS A 248 24.07 14.20 -12.01
N ILE A 249 23.45 13.12 -11.52
CA ILE A 249 22.64 13.13 -10.28
C ILE A 249 23.38 12.48 -9.10
N THR A 250 24.13 11.41 -9.35
CA THR A 250 24.80 10.64 -8.29
C THR A 250 26.30 10.94 -8.18
N GLY A 251 26.88 11.63 -9.18
CA GLY A 251 28.32 11.92 -9.25
C GLY A 251 29.20 10.68 -9.41
N GLN A 252 28.61 9.52 -9.74
CA GLN A 252 29.34 8.27 -9.95
C GLN A 252 29.51 7.99 -11.45
N ASP A 253 30.73 8.16 -11.94
CA ASP A 253 31.13 7.71 -13.27
C ASP A 253 31.04 6.18 -13.36
N GLY A 254 30.33 5.68 -14.37
CA GLY A 254 30.20 4.24 -14.62
C GLY A 254 29.08 3.53 -13.86
N ALA A 255 28.11 4.28 -13.30
CA ALA A 255 26.94 3.68 -12.68
C ALA A 255 26.13 2.87 -13.70
N GLU A 256 25.85 1.63 -13.34
CA GLU A 256 25.06 0.69 -14.10
C GLU A 256 23.60 0.75 -13.66
N CYS A 257 22.70 1.12 -14.57
CA CYS A 257 21.26 1.20 -14.30
C CYS A 257 20.53 -0.02 -14.82
N ARG A 258 19.54 -0.43 -14.04
CA ARG A 258 18.58 -1.48 -14.40
C ARG A 258 17.90 -1.18 -15.73
N ALA A 259 17.77 -2.20 -16.56
CA ALA A 259 16.98 -2.20 -17.79
C ALA A 259 16.22 -3.52 -17.90
N ILE A 260 15.28 -3.57 -18.83
CA ILE A 260 14.46 -4.75 -19.08
C ILE A 260 14.78 -5.29 -20.47
N GLU A 261 14.96 -6.60 -20.60
CA GLU A 261 14.99 -7.28 -21.89
C GLU A 261 13.72 -8.12 -22.06
N TYR A 262 13.07 -7.98 -23.21
CA TYR A 262 11.85 -8.71 -23.53
C TYR A 262 11.77 -8.94 -25.05
N ASN A 263 11.46 -10.18 -25.46
CA ASN A 263 11.44 -10.59 -26.87
C ASN A 263 12.74 -10.30 -27.66
N GLY A 264 13.89 -10.30 -26.98
CA GLY A 264 15.20 -10.02 -27.59
C GLY A 264 15.45 -8.53 -27.88
N GLU A 265 14.56 -7.64 -27.42
CA GLU A 265 14.76 -6.19 -27.43
C GLU A 265 15.05 -5.70 -26.01
N ARG A 266 15.97 -4.73 -25.90
CA ARG A 266 16.32 -4.09 -24.64
C ARG A 266 15.59 -2.76 -24.50
N TYR A 267 14.93 -2.59 -23.37
CA TYR A 267 14.16 -1.41 -22.99
C TYR A 267 14.86 -0.68 -21.85
N ASP A 268 15.40 0.48 -22.20
CA ASP A 268 16.04 1.39 -21.25
C ASP A 268 15.01 2.26 -20.50
N SER A 269 13.81 2.38 -21.06
CA SER A 269 12.57 2.93 -20.49
C SER A 269 11.45 1.93 -20.77
N ILE A 270 10.58 1.67 -19.79
CA ILE A 270 9.56 0.63 -19.90
C ILE A 270 8.38 1.15 -20.74
N PRO A 271 8.03 0.49 -21.86
CA PRO A 271 7.01 0.99 -22.76
C PRO A 271 5.58 0.77 -22.22
N PRO A 272 4.62 1.66 -22.54
CA PRO A 272 3.24 1.63 -22.03
C PRO A 272 2.52 0.29 -22.13
N GLU A 273 2.70 -0.42 -23.24
CA GLU A 273 2.04 -1.70 -23.51
C GLU A 273 2.45 -2.82 -22.54
N LEU A 274 3.70 -2.82 -22.07
CA LEU A 274 4.19 -3.80 -21.10
C LEU A 274 3.67 -3.48 -19.69
N ILE A 275 3.50 -2.20 -19.37
CA ILE A 275 2.90 -1.73 -18.12
C ILE A 275 1.42 -2.13 -18.07
N ALA A 276 0.67 -1.87 -19.15
CA ALA A 276 -0.74 -2.24 -19.25
C ALA A 276 -0.93 -3.77 -19.17
N ARG A 277 -0.06 -4.53 -19.82
CA ARG A 277 -0.08 -5.99 -19.77
C ARG A 277 0.14 -6.53 -18.34
N ALA A 278 1.16 -6.00 -17.66
CA ALA A 278 1.45 -6.39 -16.29
C ALA A 278 0.30 -6.02 -15.34
N ALA A 279 -0.35 -4.88 -15.53
CA ALA A 279 -1.55 -4.49 -14.79
C ALA A 279 -2.69 -5.51 -14.95
N LEU A 280 -2.99 -5.93 -16.19
CA LEU A 280 -4.04 -6.93 -16.45
C LEU A 280 -3.71 -8.29 -15.84
N ARG A 281 -2.44 -8.73 -15.91
CA ARG A 281 -1.99 -9.97 -15.26
C ARG A 281 -2.07 -9.89 -13.73
N ALA A 282 -1.72 -8.76 -13.14
CA ALA A 282 -1.83 -8.56 -11.70
C ALA A 282 -3.28 -8.67 -11.20
N LEU A 283 -4.25 -8.38 -12.09
CA LEU A 283 -5.69 -8.54 -11.83
C LEU A 283 -6.24 -9.91 -12.27
N GLY A 284 -5.43 -10.79 -12.85
CA GLY A 284 -5.88 -12.08 -13.38
C GLY A 284 -6.84 -11.97 -14.58
N LEU A 285 -6.78 -10.85 -15.31
CA LEU A 285 -7.65 -10.55 -16.47
C LEU A 285 -7.03 -10.91 -17.82
N GLU A 286 -5.79 -11.42 -17.85
CA GLU A 286 -5.05 -11.86 -19.06
C GLU A 286 -4.70 -13.36 -19.00
#